data_AF-A0A517MJS0-F1
#
_entry.id   AF-A0A517MJS0-F1
#
_cell.length_a   1.000
_cell.length_b   1.000
_cell.length_c   1.000
_cell.angle_alpha   90.00
_cell.angle_beta   90.00
_cell.angle_gamma   90.00
#
_symmetry.space_group_name_H-M   'P 1'
#
loop_
_entity.id
_entity.type
_entity.pdbx_description
1 polymer ?
#
loop_
_entity_poly.entity_id
_entity_poly.type
_entity_poly.pdbx_seq_one_letter_code
_entity_poly.pdbx_strand_id
1 'polypeptide(L)'
;MYSSFCRWGGLLVLLSQVSVVFAADSYAIVVSQSTHQDPRWQAVTQTLQEKHPAAKLVVWKEKVDEALEELKVQHPRYTCFVATPQEAGRQFVADVHQLTRRFDADPYTDTLWGVLTGFDAENANLIAKRSDPLIIEKVAGGTEVAWKMCMEADLYDELVPQKHVVRRPGTPAEQRQGPQDTTRALAETLTSYHADLFVTSGHATERNWQIGFAYRNGYFRSQDGQMFGQTTTGERFEIDSKNPKVLLPIGNCLMGHIDGKDAMALAWMNSVGVHQMIGYTVTTWYGYGGWGVLDYFVEQPGRYTLAEAFHANHHALIHRLETGFSNLHQVEGRPGVQLRKPIQTTPRGKSLGLTQHDATGLMWDRDVVAFYGDPAWEARMHAMPKAYEQNLTIENGVYTFTIDPQAGEDSFKPINENGSQRGWRPIVMWLPNRIKTATVTAGQDLNPVITDDFILVPNPRSCDTDREYKVVFTAEEAE
;
A
#
# COMPACT_ATOMS: atom_id res chain seq x y z
N MET A 1 7.36 69.53 6.83
CA MET A 1 7.61 68.44 7.80
C MET A 1 6.92 67.20 7.25
N TYR A 2 7.58 66.52 6.30
CA TYR A 2 7.03 65.37 5.60
C TYR A 2 7.56 64.09 6.27
N SER A 3 6.66 63.27 6.78
CA SER A 3 6.96 61.95 7.36
C SER A 3 6.85 60.90 6.27
N SER A 4 7.98 60.23 6.00
CA SER A 4 8.12 59.14 5.05
C SER A 4 7.65 57.82 5.68
N PHE A 5 6.64 57.19 5.10
CA PHE A 5 6.30 55.79 5.34
C PHE A 5 7.03 54.92 4.31
N CYS A 6 7.98 54.11 4.78
CA CYS A 6 8.72 53.15 3.98
C CYS A 6 7.87 51.86 3.86
N ARG A 7 7.35 51.57 2.66
CA ARG A 7 6.67 50.31 2.33
C ARG A 7 7.73 49.25 2.00
N TRP A 8 7.84 48.22 2.83
CA TRP A 8 8.51 46.98 2.48
C TRP A 8 7.59 46.18 1.53
N GLY A 9 7.98 46.10 0.26
CA GLY A 9 7.37 45.17 -0.70
C GLY A 9 8.00 43.80 -0.53
N GLY A 10 7.27 42.88 0.09
CA GLY A 10 7.63 41.46 0.10
C GLY A 10 7.36 40.86 -1.28
N LEU A 11 8.42 40.39 -1.93
CA LEU A 11 8.34 39.64 -3.18
C LEU A 11 7.82 38.23 -2.84
N LEU A 12 6.57 37.94 -3.19
CA LEU A 12 6.02 36.59 -3.09
C LEU A 12 6.65 35.75 -4.21
N VAL A 13 7.59 34.88 -3.87
CA VAL A 13 8.08 33.84 -4.80
C VAL A 13 7.02 32.73 -4.81
N LEU A 14 6.18 32.75 -5.85
CA LEU A 14 5.32 31.63 -6.20
C LEU A 14 6.21 30.49 -6.71
N LEU A 15 6.60 29.59 -5.82
CA LEU A 15 7.11 28.27 -6.22
C LEU A 15 5.94 27.49 -6.82
N SER A 16 5.84 27.50 -8.15
CA SER A 16 4.94 26.61 -8.88
C SER A 16 5.44 25.18 -8.67
N GLN A 17 4.77 24.42 -7.80
CA GLN A 17 4.88 22.97 -7.82
C GLN A 17 4.29 22.48 -9.13
N VAL A 18 5.16 22.22 -10.11
CA VAL A 18 4.77 21.48 -11.31
C VAL A 18 4.59 20.03 -10.87
N SER A 19 3.35 19.63 -10.61
CA SER A 19 3.00 18.22 -10.53
C SER A 19 3.13 17.65 -11.93
N VAL A 20 4.24 16.96 -12.20
CA VAL A 20 4.39 16.20 -13.43
C VAL A 20 3.44 15.01 -13.33
N VAL A 21 2.36 15.04 -14.11
CA VAL A 21 1.51 13.86 -14.34
C VAL A 21 2.29 12.98 -15.29
N PHE A 22 2.97 11.96 -14.75
CA PHE A 22 3.60 10.94 -15.58
C PHE A 22 2.50 10.00 -16.07
N ALA A 23 2.29 9.93 -17.38
CA ALA A 23 1.65 8.77 -17.95
C ALA A 23 2.49 7.54 -17.55
N ALA A 24 1.85 6.38 -17.35
CA ALA A 24 2.56 5.13 -17.13
C ALA A 24 3.27 4.72 -18.43
N ASP A 25 4.39 5.38 -18.75
CA ASP A 25 5.10 5.19 -20.02
C ASP A 25 5.68 3.77 -20.15
N SER A 26 5.66 2.98 -19.07
CA SER A 26 6.04 1.57 -19.07
C SER A 26 5.08 0.71 -18.22
N TYR A 27 4.18 -0.01 -18.90
CA TYR A 27 3.14 -0.86 -18.31
C TYR A 27 3.12 -2.26 -18.97
N ALA A 28 2.99 -3.32 -18.18
CA ALA A 28 2.82 -4.68 -18.69
C ALA A 28 1.50 -5.28 -18.21
N ILE A 29 0.82 -6.00 -19.09
CA ILE A 29 -0.39 -6.78 -18.78
C ILE A 29 0.00 -8.25 -18.85
N VAL A 30 -0.04 -8.95 -17.71
CA VAL A 30 0.31 -10.37 -17.62
C VAL A 30 -0.95 -11.18 -17.40
N VAL A 31 -1.20 -12.19 -18.23
CA VAL A 31 -2.44 -12.99 -18.19
C VAL A 31 -2.18 -14.44 -18.57
N SER A 32 -2.94 -15.38 -18.00
CA SER A 32 -2.88 -16.78 -18.42
C SER A 32 -3.49 -16.97 -19.81
N GLN A 33 -3.02 -17.96 -20.55
CA GLN A 33 -3.58 -18.31 -21.85
C GLN A 33 -5.07 -18.69 -21.72
N SER A 34 -5.45 -19.43 -20.68
CA SER A 34 -6.84 -19.81 -20.41
C SER A 34 -7.73 -18.59 -20.16
N THR A 35 -7.26 -17.63 -19.37
CA THR A 35 -8.02 -16.41 -19.05
C THR A 35 -8.14 -15.50 -20.26
N HIS A 36 -7.06 -15.33 -21.04
CA HIS A 36 -7.11 -14.53 -22.25
C HIS A 36 -7.98 -15.15 -23.36
N GLN A 37 -8.23 -16.47 -23.32
CA GLN A 37 -9.13 -17.16 -24.25
C GLN A 37 -10.62 -17.03 -23.87
N ASP A 38 -10.97 -16.69 -22.64
CA ASP A 38 -12.35 -16.33 -22.28
C ASP A 38 -12.63 -14.91 -22.82
N PRO A 39 -13.57 -14.73 -23.78
CA PRO A 39 -13.85 -13.42 -24.37
C PRO A 39 -14.20 -12.34 -23.34
N ARG A 40 -14.78 -12.71 -22.20
CA ARG A 40 -15.16 -11.76 -21.14
C ARG A 40 -13.93 -11.22 -20.42
N TRP A 41 -12.93 -12.06 -20.18
CA TRP A 41 -11.67 -11.65 -19.55
C TRP A 41 -10.70 -11.02 -20.55
N GLN A 42 -10.73 -11.43 -21.81
CA GLN A 42 -10.02 -10.72 -22.89
C GLN A 42 -10.44 -9.25 -22.97
N ALA A 43 -11.72 -8.93 -22.76
CA ALA A 43 -12.21 -7.55 -22.71
C ALA A 43 -11.56 -6.73 -21.58
N VAL A 44 -11.18 -7.35 -20.45
CA VAL A 44 -10.44 -6.69 -19.37
C VAL A 44 -9.03 -6.32 -19.84
N THR A 45 -8.32 -7.25 -20.49
CA THR A 45 -6.98 -6.97 -21.03
C THR A 45 -7.02 -5.90 -22.13
N GLN A 46 -8.04 -5.93 -23.01
CA GLN A 46 -8.22 -4.91 -24.05
C GLN A 46 -8.48 -3.53 -23.44
N THR A 47 -9.33 -3.47 -22.41
CA THR A 47 -9.59 -2.21 -21.69
C THR A 47 -8.30 -1.62 -21.10
N LEU A 48 -7.43 -2.46 -20.52
CA LEU A 48 -6.13 -1.99 -20.03
C LEU A 48 -5.21 -1.53 -21.16
N GLN A 49 -5.18 -2.22 -22.31
CA GLN A 49 -4.39 -1.80 -23.48
C GLN A 49 -4.89 -0.48 -24.08
N GLU A 50 -6.20 -0.26 -24.09
CA GLU A 50 -6.81 1.01 -24.54
C GLU A 50 -6.48 2.16 -23.57
N LYS A 51 -6.52 1.87 -22.27
CA LYS A 51 -6.20 2.83 -21.20
C LYS A 51 -4.70 3.17 -21.16
N HIS A 52 -3.84 2.19 -21.43
CA HIS A 52 -2.39 2.29 -21.40
C HIS A 52 -1.83 1.89 -22.79
N PRO A 53 -1.80 2.80 -23.79
CA PRO A 53 -1.47 2.44 -25.17
C PRO A 53 -0.07 1.86 -25.40
N ALA A 54 0.88 2.16 -24.51
CA ALA A 54 2.23 1.58 -24.53
C ALA A 54 2.30 0.19 -23.88
N ALA A 55 1.20 -0.31 -23.30
CA ALA A 55 1.18 -1.55 -22.55
C ALA A 55 1.46 -2.76 -23.43
N LYS A 56 2.38 -3.61 -22.98
CA LYS A 56 2.68 -4.89 -23.63
C LYS A 56 1.93 -6.02 -22.95
N LEU A 57 1.28 -6.86 -23.76
CA LEU A 57 0.59 -8.05 -23.29
C LEU A 57 1.56 -9.24 -23.23
N VAL A 58 1.69 -9.85 -22.07
CA VAL A 58 2.51 -11.04 -21.81
C VAL A 58 1.59 -12.19 -21.42
N VAL A 59 1.60 -13.26 -22.22
CA VAL A 59 0.72 -14.43 -22.02
C VAL A 59 1.55 -15.63 -21.58
N TRP A 60 1.21 -16.22 -20.44
CA TRP A 60 1.83 -17.46 -19.92
C TRP A 60 0.86 -18.64 -20.03
N LYS A 61 1.38 -19.88 -20.03
CA LYS A 61 0.56 -21.08 -20.25
C LYS A 61 0.28 -21.87 -18.98
N GLU A 62 1.32 -22.30 -18.27
CA GLU A 62 1.18 -23.18 -17.11
C GLU A 62 1.39 -22.44 -15.80
N LYS A 63 2.41 -21.56 -15.75
CA LYS A 63 2.73 -20.78 -14.56
C LYS A 63 3.21 -19.37 -14.88
N VAL A 64 2.95 -18.46 -13.97
CA VAL A 64 3.28 -17.03 -14.12
C VAL A 64 4.79 -16.79 -14.30
N ASP A 65 5.64 -17.69 -13.79
CA ASP A 65 7.10 -17.68 -14.00
C ASP A 65 7.52 -17.61 -15.48
N GLU A 66 6.71 -18.11 -16.40
CA GLU A 66 7.00 -18.06 -17.84
C GLU A 66 7.05 -16.62 -18.36
N ALA A 67 6.45 -15.66 -17.65
CA ALA A 67 6.49 -14.25 -17.99
C ALA A 67 7.85 -13.59 -17.66
N LEU A 68 8.73 -14.24 -16.89
CA LEU A 68 9.93 -13.61 -16.35
C LEU A 68 10.85 -13.03 -17.42
N GLU A 69 11.18 -13.81 -18.45
CA GLU A 69 12.15 -13.39 -19.47
C GLU A 69 11.65 -12.16 -20.26
N GLU A 70 10.35 -12.10 -20.53
CA GLU A 70 9.75 -10.95 -21.20
C GLU A 70 9.70 -9.73 -20.27
N LEU A 71 9.36 -9.93 -18.99
CA LEU A 71 9.32 -8.86 -18.00
C LEU A 71 10.72 -8.29 -17.70
N LYS A 72 11.76 -9.12 -17.73
CA LYS A 72 13.17 -8.69 -17.66
C LYS A 72 13.55 -7.76 -18.79
N VAL A 73 13.13 -8.10 -20.01
CA VAL A 73 13.41 -7.29 -21.20
C VAL A 73 12.61 -5.99 -21.18
N GLN A 74 11.36 -6.02 -20.72
CA GLN A 74 10.51 -4.83 -20.68
C GLN A 74 10.80 -3.90 -19.50
N HIS A 75 11.25 -4.45 -18.37
CA HIS A 75 11.47 -3.77 -17.10
C HIS A 75 10.36 -2.75 -16.73
N PRO A 76 9.07 -3.16 -16.74
CA PRO A 76 7.97 -2.23 -16.68
C PRO A 76 7.88 -1.50 -15.33
N ARG A 77 7.49 -0.22 -15.31
CA ARG A 77 7.22 0.50 -14.05
C ARG A 77 5.99 -0.08 -13.34
N TYR A 78 5.00 -0.50 -14.12
CA TYR A 78 3.77 -1.13 -13.62
C TYR A 78 3.53 -2.48 -14.27
N THR A 79 3.15 -3.48 -13.47
CA THR A 79 2.75 -4.81 -13.98
C THR A 79 1.39 -5.21 -13.44
N CYS A 80 0.40 -5.30 -14.32
CA CYS A 80 -0.95 -5.72 -13.95
C CYS A 80 -1.18 -7.18 -14.32
N PHE A 81 -1.38 -8.02 -13.30
CA PHE A 81 -1.67 -9.43 -13.44
C PHE A 81 -3.19 -9.62 -13.53
N VAL A 82 -3.71 -9.87 -14.73
CA VAL A 82 -5.13 -10.13 -14.94
C VAL A 82 -5.42 -11.61 -14.67
N ALA A 83 -6.30 -11.88 -13.71
CA ALA A 83 -6.59 -13.24 -13.26
C ALA A 83 -8.07 -13.41 -12.91
N THR A 84 -8.62 -14.59 -13.20
CA THR A 84 -9.95 -14.95 -12.68
C THR A 84 -9.92 -15.12 -11.15
N PRO A 85 -11.07 -15.06 -10.45
CA PRO A 85 -11.13 -15.37 -9.03
C PRO A 85 -10.57 -16.74 -8.67
N GLN A 86 -10.73 -17.72 -9.57
CA GLN A 86 -10.23 -19.08 -9.36
C GLN A 86 -8.71 -19.16 -9.47
N GLU A 87 -8.10 -18.31 -10.29
CA GLU A 87 -6.64 -18.23 -10.46
C GLU A 87 -5.98 -17.37 -9.36
N ALA A 88 -6.66 -16.32 -8.89
CA ALA A 88 -6.14 -15.31 -7.96
C ALA A 88 -6.01 -15.77 -6.48
N GLY A 89 -5.68 -17.05 -6.27
CA GLY A 89 -5.49 -17.66 -4.95
C GLY A 89 -4.15 -17.32 -4.30
N ARG A 90 -3.94 -17.80 -3.06
CA ARG A 90 -2.74 -17.48 -2.26
C ARG A 90 -1.40 -17.88 -2.89
N GLN A 91 -1.37 -18.99 -3.64
CA GLN A 91 -0.14 -19.45 -4.28
C GLN A 91 0.23 -18.51 -5.43
N PHE A 92 -0.75 -18.12 -6.25
CA PHE A 92 -0.54 -17.16 -7.33
C PHE A 92 0.00 -15.83 -6.80
N VAL A 93 -0.53 -15.32 -5.69
CA VAL A 93 -0.02 -14.10 -5.04
C VAL A 93 1.44 -14.26 -4.59
N ALA A 94 1.80 -15.40 -4.00
CA ALA A 94 3.18 -15.69 -3.61
C ALA A 94 4.12 -15.78 -4.81
N ASP A 95 3.65 -16.40 -5.91
CA ASP A 95 4.41 -16.54 -7.15
C ASP A 95 4.64 -15.16 -7.80
N VAL A 96 3.65 -14.27 -7.80
CA VAL A 96 3.80 -12.87 -8.27
C VAL A 96 4.82 -12.10 -7.43
N HIS A 97 4.75 -12.21 -6.11
CA HIS A 97 5.74 -11.61 -5.20
C HIS A 97 7.16 -12.07 -5.51
N GLN A 98 7.36 -13.37 -5.74
CA GLN A 98 8.67 -13.96 -6.01
C GLN A 98 9.17 -13.61 -7.42
N LEU A 99 8.28 -13.63 -8.42
CA LEU A 99 8.57 -13.27 -9.80
C LEU A 99 9.08 -11.83 -9.93
N THR A 100 8.43 -10.89 -9.23
CA THR A 100 8.68 -9.45 -9.37
C THR A 100 9.90 -8.95 -8.61
N ARG A 101 10.67 -9.83 -7.95
CA ARG A 101 11.97 -9.52 -7.31
C ARG A 101 13.14 -10.20 -8.01
N ARG A 102 12.97 -10.47 -9.31
CA ARG A 102 13.87 -11.30 -10.11
C ARG A 102 14.11 -10.67 -11.47
N PHE A 103 13.66 -9.44 -11.73
CA PHE A 103 13.93 -8.80 -13.02
C PHE A 103 15.42 -8.45 -13.10
N ASP A 104 15.99 -7.98 -11.98
CA ASP A 104 17.43 -7.81 -11.85
C ASP A 104 18.06 -8.64 -10.72
N ALA A 105 19.24 -8.22 -10.24
CA ALA A 105 20.05 -8.94 -9.27
C ALA A 105 19.85 -8.48 -7.82
N ASP A 106 19.21 -7.34 -7.60
CA ASP A 106 18.93 -6.86 -6.27
C ASP A 106 17.69 -7.57 -5.67
N PRO A 107 17.47 -7.53 -4.34
CA PRO A 107 16.44 -8.33 -3.71
C PRO A 107 15.06 -7.65 -3.70
N TYR A 108 14.96 -6.42 -4.20
CA TYR A 108 13.76 -5.60 -4.11
C TYR A 108 12.79 -5.92 -5.25
N THR A 109 11.56 -5.43 -5.12
CA THR A 109 10.57 -5.59 -6.18
C THR A 109 10.82 -4.57 -7.28
N ASP A 110 10.90 -5.04 -8.52
CA ASP A 110 11.32 -4.31 -9.72
C ASP A 110 10.17 -3.56 -10.43
N THR A 111 8.92 -3.72 -9.97
CA THR A 111 7.73 -3.14 -10.61
C THR A 111 6.62 -2.89 -9.60
N LEU A 112 5.85 -1.83 -9.79
CA LEU A 112 4.62 -1.61 -9.04
C LEU A 112 3.53 -2.53 -9.60
N TRP A 113 3.25 -3.65 -8.92
CA TRP A 113 2.32 -4.65 -9.40
C TRP A 113 0.97 -4.66 -8.70
N GLY A 114 -0.03 -5.22 -9.38
CA GLY A 114 -1.34 -5.50 -8.83
C GLY A 114 -2.02 -6.66 -9.54
N VAL A 115 -2.92 -7.36 -8.85
CA VAL A 115 -3.78 -8.39 -9.43
C VAL A 115 -5.12 -7.77 -9.78
N LEU A 116 -5.43 -7.65 -11.07
CA LEU A 116 -6.74 -7.19 -11.52
C LEU A 116 -7.69 -8.37 -11.66
N THR A 117 -8.62 -8.45 -10.73
CA THR A 117 -9.70 -9.43 -10.67
C THR A 117 -10.99 -8.74 -10.20
N GLY A 118 -12.07 -9.49 -10.05
CA GLY A 118 -13.37 -9.02 -9.59
C GLY A 118 -14.27 -10.22 -9.33
N PHE A 119 -15.47 -10.04 -8.78
CA PHE A 119 -16.40 -11.16 -8.58
C PHE A 119 -16.61 -11.99 -9.85
N ASP A 120 -16.67 -11.30 -10.99
CA ASP A 120 -16.60 -11.85 -12.33
C ASP A 120 -15.82 -10.90 -13.26
N ALA A 121 -15.78 -11.24 -14.55
CA ALA A 121 -15.13 -10.42 -15.57
C ALA A 121 -15.78 -9.05 -15.75
N GLU A 122 -17.09 -8.90 -15.53
CA GLU A 122 -17.78 -7.61 -15.67
C GLU A 122 -17.33 -6.67 -14.55
N ASN A 123 -17.30 -7.15 -13.31
CA ASN A 123 -16.78 -6.40 -12.18
C ASN A 123 -15.29 -6.07 -12.33
N ALA A 124 -14.46 -7.01 -12.78
CA ALA A 124 -13.05 -6.74 -13.09
C ALA A 124 -12.89 -5.66 -14.17
N ASN A 125 -13.73 -5.69 -15.21
CA ASN A 125 -13.70 -4.69 -16.27
C ASN A 125 -14.16 -3.30 -15.81
N LEU A 126 -15.13 -3.24 -14.88
CA LEU A 126 -15.52 -1.97 -14.25
C LEU A 126 -14.34 -1.33 -13.49
N ILE A 127 -13.55 -2.14 -12.77
CA ILE A 127 -12.34 -1.67 -12.09
C ILE A 127 -11.29 -1.22 -13.12
N ALA A 128 -11.07 -2.00 -14.19
CA ALA A 128 -10.12 -1.68 -15.26
C ALA A 128 -10.37 -0.31 -15.91
N LYS A 129 -11.65 -0.02 -16.21
CA LYS A 129 -12.11 1.22 -16.87
C LYS A 129 -11.89 2.48 -16.03
N ARG A 130 -11.66 2.35 -14.73
CA ARG A 130 -11.56 3.51 -13.86
C ARG A 130 -10.25 4.27 -14.10
N SER A 131 -10.36 5.45 -14.70
CA SER A 131 -9.20 6.32 -14.96
C SER A 131 -9.14 7.53 -14.03
N ASP A 132 -10.27 8.04 -13.55
CA ASP A 132 -10.28 9.20 -12.67
C ASP A 132 -9.57 8.86 -11.34
N PRO A 133 -8.56 9.64 -10.93
CA PRO A 133 -7.86 9.41 -9.67
C PRO A 133 -8.83 9.58 -8.48
N LEU A 134 -8.58 8.84 -7.41
CA LEU A 134 -9.30 8.99 -6.14
C LEU A 134 -8.42 9.75 -5.15
N ILE A 135 -8.79 11.01 -4.88
CA ILE A 135 -8.27 11.75 -3.73
C ILE A 135 -9.13 11.40 -2.52
N ILE A 136 -8.53 10.72 -1.54
CA ILE A 136 -9.22 10.22 -0.35
C ILE A 136 -9.34 11.36 0.65
N GLU A 137 -10.57 11.82 0.85
CA GLU A 137 -10.91 12.86 1.84
C GLU A 137 -11.62 12.26 3.05
N LYS A 138 -12.45 11.23 2.81
CA LYS A 138 -13.28 10.58 3.80
C LYS A 138 -12.74 9.22 4.19
N VAL A 139 -12.13 9.15 5.37
CA VAL A 139 -11.65 7.90 5.96
C VAL A 139 -12.66 7.36 6.95
N ALA A 140 -12.99 6.08 6.87
CA ALA A 140 -13.78 5.37 7.86
C ALA A 140 -13.10 4.05 8.23
N GLY A 141 -13.48 3.45 9.36
CA GLY A 141 -12.92 2.17 9.74
C GLY A 141 -13.44 1.61 11.04
N GLY A 142 -13.30 0.29 11.21
CA GLY A 142 -13.48 -0.40 12.49
C GLY A 142 -12.22 -0.41 13.37
N THR A 143 -11.14 0.19 12.86
CA THR A 143 -9.82 0.20 13.48
C THR A 143 -9.33 1.63 13.60
N GLU A 144 -8.65 1.94 14.70
CA GLU A 144 -8.02 3.24 14.87
C GLU A 144 -6.89 3.46 13.86
N VAL A 145 -6.96 4.59 13.15
CA VAL A 145 -5.88 5.13 12.30
C VAL A 145 -5.46 6.51 12.78
N ALA A 146 -4.36 7.03 12.24
CA ALA A 146 -3.85 8.37 12.54
C ALA A 146 -4.80 9.47 12.01
N TRP A 147 -5.94 9.68 12.66
CA TRP A 147 -7.00 10.61 12.24
C TRP A 147 -6.52 12.06 12.05
N LYS A 148 -5.41 12.44 12.70
CA LYS A 148 -4.74 13.74 12.50
C LYS A 148 -4.23 13.93 11.07
N MET A 149 -3.99 12.84 10.36
CA MET A 149 -3.51 12.80 8.98
C MET A 149 -4.65 12.65 7.95
N CYS A 150 -5.91 12.61 8.41
CA CYS A 150 -7.10 12.51 7.56
C CYS A 150 -7.81 13.88 7.46
N MET A 151 -8.32 14.24 6.29
CA MET A 151 -9.16 15.44 6.12
C MET A 151 -10.47 15.27 6.90
N GLU A 152 -11.18 14.17 6.66
CA GLU A 152 -12.32 13.69 7.44
C GLU A 152 -12.09 12.27 7.94
N ALA A 153 -12.63 11.96 9.12
CA ALA A 153 -12.54 10.64 9.74
C ALA A 153 -13.83 10.25 10.44
N ASP A 154 -14.27 9.00 10.28
CA ASP A 154 -15.38 8.38 11.01
C ASP A 154 -14.96 6.98 11.47
N LEU A 155 -14.33 6.91 12.65
CA LEU A 155 -13.55 5.75 13.10
C LEU A 155 -14.13 5.12 14.36
N TYR A 156 -14.43 3.84 14.28
CA TYR A 156 -14.77 3.00 15.42
C TYR A 156 -13.54 2.22 15.87
N ASP A 157 -13.61 1.63 17.05
CA ASP A 157 -12.48 0.94 17.68
C ASP A 157 -12.82 -0.54 17.93
N GLU A 158 -11.96 -1.43 17.47
CA GLU A 158 -12.11 -2.89 17.62
C GLU A 158 -11.68 -3.40 19.01
N LEU A 159 -10.95 -2.60 19.78
CA LEU A 159 -10.42 -2.95 21.11
C LEU A 159 -11.23 -2.32 22.24
N VAL A 160 -11.69 -1.08 22.05
CA VAL A 160 -12.42 -0.29 23.06
C VAL A 160 -13.89 -0.17 22.66
N PRO A 161 -14.83 -0.81 23.38
CA PRO A 161 -16.24 -0.76 23.02
C PRO A 161 -16.74 0.68 23.06
N GLN A 162 -17.61 1.04 22.10
CA GLN A 162 -18.25 2.35 21.98
C GLN A 162 -17.29 3.54 21.80
N LYS A 163 -15.99 3.34 21.58
CA LYS A 163 -15.11 4.44 21.19
C LYS A 163 -15.40 4.81 19.73
N HIS A 164 -15.68 6.08 19.51
CA HIS A 164 -15.95 6.66 18.19
C HIS A 164 -15.19 7.97 18.06
N VAL A 165 -14.33 8.09 17.05
CA VAL A 165 -13.63 9.33 16.72
C VAL A 165 -14.20 9.89 15.43
N VAL A 166 -14.63 11.15 15.49
CA VAL A 166 -15.15 11.89 14.35
C VAL A 166 -14.28 13.11 14.10
N ARG A 167 -13.88 13.31 12.85
CA ARG A 167 -13.28 14.54 12.36
C ARG A 167 -14.05 14.99 11.13
N ARG A 168 -14.44 16.26 11.11
CA ARG A 168 -15.05 16.94 9.98
C ARG A 168 -14.22 18.18 9.62
N PRO A 169 -14.33 18.71 8.39
CA PRO A 169 -13.56 19.86 7.98
C PRO A 169 -13.96 21.09 8.82
N GLY A 170 -12.97 21.84 9.29
CA GLY A 170 -13.20 23.06 10.07
C GLY A 170 -13.66 22.87 11.51
N THR A 171 -13.81 21.63 11.99
CA THR A 171 -14.12 21.35 13.42
C THR A 171 -12.96 20.61 14.09
N PRO A 172 -12.75 20.78 15.40
CA PRO A 172 -11.88 19.89 16.17
C PRO A 172 -12.34 18.43 16.02
N ALA A 173 -11.40 17.50 16.10
CA ALA A 173 -11.76 16.09 16.21
C ALA A 173 -12.41 15.83 17.58
N GLU A 174 -13.45 15.00 17.59
CA GLU A 174 -14.22 14.68 18.77
C GLU A 174 -14.19 13.17 19.00
N GLN A 175 -13.85 12.77 20.23
CA GLN A 175 -14.11 11.43 20.70
C GLN A 175 -15.48 11.41 21.40
N ARG A 176 -16.37 10.53 20.94
CA ARG A 176 -17.72 10.36 21.47
C ARG A 176 -18.03 8.90 21.75
N GLN A 177 -19.19 8.68 22.36
CA GLN A 177 -19.72 7.35 22.63
C GLN A 177 -20.52 6.86 21.42
N GLY A 178 -19.98 5.86 20.73
CA GLY A 178 -20.64 5.12 19.65
C GLY A 178 -21.59 4.04 20.17
N PRO A 179 -22.31 3.34 19.27
CA PRO A 179 -23.19 2.25 19.65
C PRO A 179 -22.41 1.02 20.14
N GLN A 180 -23.06 0.18 20.96
CA GLN A 180 -22.49 -1.09 21.41
C GLN A 180 -22.28 -2.08 20.25
N ASP A 181 -23.20 -2.05 19.29
CA ASP A 181 -23.14 -2.78 18.03
C ASP A 181 -22.90 -1.78 16.91
N THR A 182 -21.72 -1.84 16.30
CA THR A 182 -21.30 -0.87 15.27
C THR A 182 -21.63 -1.35 13.86
N THR A 183 -22.31 -2.49 13.68
CA THR A 183 -22.57 -3.09 12.35
C THR A 183 -23.32 -2.12 11.42
N ARG A 184 -24.43 -1.54 11.88
CA ARG A 184 -25.20 -0.57 11.08
C ARG A 184 -24.44 0.73 10.89
N ALA A 185 -23.81 1.22 11.96
CA ALA A 185 -23.07 2.47 11.93
C ALA A 185 -21.88 2.42 10.93
N LEU A 186 -21.13 1.31 10.91
CA LEU A 186 -20.07 1.08 9.93
C LEU A 186 -20.63 0.91 8.52
N ALA A 187 -21.76 0.23 8.34
CA ALA A 187 -22.39 0.11 7.04
C ALA A 187 -22.81 1.49 6.50
N GLU A 188 -23.35 2.36 7.35
CA GLU A 188 -23.69 3.75 7.01
C GLU A 188 -22.48 4.58 6.62
N THR A 189 -21.27 4.28 7.14
CA THR A 189 -20.05 4.94 6.66
C THR A 189 -19.73 4.61 5.19
N LEU A 190 -20.14 3.44 4.72
CA LEU A 190 -19.96 3.01 3.34
C LEU A 190 -21.08 3.55 2.44
N THR A 191 -22.33 3.46 2.90
CA THR A 191 -23.51 3.72 2.06
C THR A 191 -23.99 5.16 2.06
N SER A 192 -23.85 5.89 3.17
CA SER A 192 -24.39 7.25 3.33
C SER A 192 -23.28 8.30 3.45
N TYR A 193 -22.24 8.02 4.23
CA TYR A 193 -21.07 8.91 4.33
C TYR A 193 -20.21 8.86 3.06
N HIS A 194 -20.28 7.75 2.32
CA HIS A 194 -19.48 7.45 1.14
C HIS A 194 -17.98 7.55 1.42
N ALA A 195 -17.50 6.72 2.34
CA ALA A 195 -16.06 6.62 2.60
C ALA A 195 -15.28 6.34 1.30
N ASP A 196 -14.17 7.05 1.14
CA ASP A 196 -13.18 6.87 0.07
C ASP A 196 -12.15 5.81 0.47
N LEU A 197 -11.86 5.72 1.76
CA LEU A 197 -10.99 4.72 2.38
C LEU A 197 -11.71 4.06 3.55
N PHE A 198 -11.74 2.72 3.56
CA PHE A 198 -12.21 1.94 4.69
C PHE A 198 -11.07 1.09 5.27
N VAL A 199 -10.81 1.21 6.58
CA VAL A 199 -9.71 0.49 7.26
C VAL A 199 -10.25 -0.50 8.28
N THR A 200 -9.75 -1.74 8.25
CA THR A 200 -10.14 -2.80 9.17
C THR A 200 -8.94 -3.62 9.65
N SER A 201 -9.08 -4.21 10.82
CA SER A 201 -8.20 -5.23 11.36
C SER A 201 -8.99 -6.22 12.23
N GLY A 202 -8.29 -7.10 12.93
CA GLY A 202 -8.92 -8.07 13.81
C GLY A 202 -9.35 -9.36 13.11
N HIS A 203 -10.27 -10.10 13.72
CA HIS A 203 -10.61 -11.45 13.29
C HIS A 203 -11.41 -11.44 11.98
N ALA A 204 -10.91 -12.18 11.00
CA ALA A 204 -11.58 -12.38 9.74
C ALA A 204 -11.30 -13.78 9.20
N THR A 205 -12.19 -14.24 8.34
CA THR A 205 -12.01 -15.38 7.45
C THR A 205 -12.31 -14.93 6.02
N GLU A 206 -12.21 -15.85 5.07
CA GLU A 206 -12.64 -15.61 3.69
C GLU A 206 -14.15 -15.28 3.60
N ARG A 207 -14.95 -15.46 4.65
CA ARG A 207 -16.42 -15.29 4.62
C ARG A 207 -16.94 -14.16 5.50
N ASN A 208 -16.12 -13.66 6.43
CA ASN A 208 -16.57 -12.66 7.38
C ASN A 208 -15.43 -11.85 8.00
N TRP A 209 -15.79 -10.66 8.48
CA TRP A 209 -15.02 -9.85 9.40
C TRP A 209 -15.82 -9.70 10.69
N GLN A 210 -15.20 -10.04 11.82
CA GLN A 210 -15.72 -9.74 13.15
C GLN A 210 -15.29 -8.33 13.55
N ILE A 211 -16.26 -7.43 13.71
CA ILE A 211 -15.99 -6.00 13.89
C ILE A 211 -15.29 -5.71 15.23
N GLY A 212 -15.74 -6.35 16.30
CA GLY A 212 -15.13 -6.21 17.63
C GLY A 212 -14.07 -7.28 17.82
N PHE A 213 -12.81 -6.88 18.02
CA PHE A 213 -11.73 -7.81 18.33
C PHE A 213 -11.76 -8.24 19.80
N ALA A 214 -11.86 -7.27 20.72
CA ALA A 214 -11.79 -7.52 22.16
C ALA A 214 -13.15 -7.65 22.85
N TYR A 215 -14.26 -7.42 22.13
CA TYR A 215 -15.61 -7.39 22.69
C TYR A 215 -16.65 -7.93 21.70
N ARG A 216 -17.82 -8.33 22.22
CA ARG A 216 -18.93 -8.80 21.41
C ARG A 216 -19.47 -7.66 20.54
N ASN A 217 -19.45 -7.88 19.23
CA ASN A 217 -20.00 -6.98 18.21
C ASN A 217 -20.61 -7.83 17.07
N GLY A 218 -21.16 -7.21 16.03
CA GLY A 218 -21.64 -7.91 14.85
C GLY A 218 -20.55 -8.19 13.82
N TYR A 219 -20.98 -8.53 12.62
CA TYR A 219 -20.13 -9.00 11.52
C TYR A 219 -20.48 -8.30 10.21
N PHE A 220 -19.47 -8.07 9.39
CA PHE A 220 -19.67 -8.02 7.94
C PHE A 220 -19.39 -9.41 7.36
N ARG A 221 -20.20 -9.83 6.41
CA ARG A 221 -20.15 -11.17 5.83
C ARG A 221 -20.34 -11.12 4.33
N SER A 222 -19.80 -12.11 3.65
CA SER A 222 -19.86 -12.24 2.20
C SER A 222 -20.57 -13.53 1.81
N GLN A 223 -21.42 -13.43 0.80
CA GLN A 223 -22.02 -14.56 0.11
C GLN A 223 -22.26 -14.18 -1.35
N ASP A 224 -21.70 -14.95 -2.27
CA ASP A 224 -21.88 -14.80 -3.72
C ASP A 224 -21.64 -13.37 -4.23
N GLY A 225 -20.54 -12.75 -3.79
CA GLY A 225 -20.20 -11.37 -4.18
C GLY A 225 -21.06 -10.27 -3.54
N GLN A 226 -22.00 -10.61 -2.65
CA GLN A 226 -22.80 -9.65 -1.89
C GLN A 226 -22.29 -9.52 -0.46
N MET A 227 -22.11 -8.27 -0.01
CA MET A 227 -21.82 -7.94 1.38
C MET A 227 -23.12 -7.80 2.19
N PHE A 228 -23.14 -8.36 3.39
CA PHE A 228 -24.21 -8.18 4.37
C PHE A 228 -23.69 -7.93 5.77
N GLY A 229 -24.36 -7.03 6.48
CA GLY A 229 -24.19 -6.86 7.92
C GLY A 229 -24.99 -7.91 8.68
N GLN A 230 -24.43 -8.44 9.77
CA GLN A 230 -25.14 -9.24 10.74
C GLN A 230 -24.94 -8.66 12.14
N THR A 231 -26.00 -8.12 12.73
CA THR A 231 -25.93 -7.53 14.07
C THR A 231 -25.83 -8.60 15.16
N THR A 232 -25.53 -8.17 16.38
CA THR A 232 -25.47 -8.98 17.60
C THR A 232 -26.80 -9.63 17.98
N THR A 233 -27.93 -9.12 17.48
CA THR A 233 -29.27 -9.73 17.62
C THR A 233 -29.56 -10.78 16.55
N GLY A 234 -28.69 -10.91 15.53
CA GLY A 234 -28.84 -11.83 14.41
C GLY A 234 -29.54 -11.24 13.19
N GLU A 235 -30.00 -9.99 13.26
CA GLU A 235 -30.59 -9.28 12.12
C GLU A 235 -29.57 -9.18 10.98
N ARG A 236 -30.04 -9.42 9.74
CA ARG A 236 -29.24 -9.29 8.52
C ARG A 236 -29.76 -8.18 7.63
N PHE A 237 -28.85 -7.46 6.98
CA PHE A 237 -29.17 -6.44 5.99
C PHE A 237 -28.05 -6.34 4.96
N GLU A 238 -28.41 -6.01 3.71
CA GLU A 238 -27.45 -5.84 2.61
C GLU A 238 -26.68 -4.52 2.77
N ILE A 239 -25.43 -4.53 2.30
CA ILE A 239 -24.57 -3.35 2.26
C ILE A 239 -24.19 -3.11 0.79
N ASP A 240 -24.76 -2.06 0.20
CA ASP A 240 -24.49 -1.69 -1.18
C ASP A 240 -23.97 -0.27 -1.28
N SER A 241 -22.76 -0.14 -1.84
CA SER A 241 -22.09 1.13 -2.05
C SER A 241 -21.46 1.13 -3.44
N LYS A 242 -21.72 2.19 -4.21
CA LYS A 242 -21.25 2.30 -5.60
C LYS A 242 -20.16 3.34 -5.80
N ASN A 243 -19.87 4.19 -4.80
CA ASN A 243 -18.75 5.12 -4.94
C ASN A 243 -17.43 4.33 -4.99
N PRO A 244 -16.48 4.69 -5.88
CA PRO A 244 -15.14 4.12 -5.87
C PRO A 244 -14.48 4.32 -4.50
N LYS A 245 -13.76 3.31 -4.02
CA LYS A 245 -13.03 3.40 -2.76
C LYS A 245 -11.85 2.44 -2.70
N VAL A 246 -11.03 2.65 -1.68
CA VAL A 246 -9.94 1.77 -1.25
C VAL A 246 -10.35 1.03 0.02
N LEU A 247 -9.96 -0.25 0.12
CA LEU A 247 -10.04 -1.03 1.36
C LEU A 247 -8.64 -1.38 1.86
N LEU A 248 -8.42 -1.15 3.15
CA LEU A 248 -7.20 -1.51 3.88
C LEU A 248 -7.53 -2.45 5.04
N PRO A 249 -7.63 -3.77 4.80
CA PRO A 249 -7.81 -4.77 5.85
C PRO A 249 -6.45 -5.18 6.43
N ILE A 250 -5.73 -4.17 6.91
CA ILE A 250 -4.30 -4.15 7.25
C ILE A 250 -3.89 -5.13 8.34
N GLY A 251 -4.83 -5.57 9.18
CA GLY A 251 -4.58 -6.56 10.24
C GLY A 251 -5.50 -7.77 10.21
N ASN A 252 -6.27 -7.96 9.12
CA ASN A 252 -7.21 -9.07 9.03
C ASN A 252 -6.57 -10.33 8.46
N CYS A 253 -6.87 -11.48 9.07
CA CYS A 253 -6.58 -12.79 8.48
C CYS A 253 -7.42 -13.01 7.22
N LEU A 254 -6.82 -13.60 6.17
CA LEU A 254 -7.54 -14.19 5.03
C LEU A 254 -8.44 -13.23 4.22
N MET A 255 -8.45 -11.92 4.51
CA MET A 255 -9.30 -10.95 3.78
C MET A 255 -8.92 -10.81 2.31
N GLY A 256 -7.63 -11.05 2.01
CA GLY A 256 -7.12 -11.11 0.64
C GLY A 256 -7.14 -12.51 0.05
N HIS A 257 -7.64 -13.54 0.75
CA HIS A 257 -7.66 -14.89 0.20
C HIS A 257 -8.94 -15.15 -0.61
N ILE A 258 -8.78 -15.32 -1.92
CA ILE A 258 -9.87 -15.76 -2.81
C ILE A 258 -9.80 -17.28 -2.95
N ASP A 259 -10.69 -17.98 -2.25
CA ASP A 259 -10.84 -19.44 -2.28
C ASP A 259 -12.17 -19.91 -2.89
N GLY A 260 -12.98 -18.95 -3.36
CA GLY A 260 -14.31 -19.18 -3.92
C GLY A 260 -15.14 -17.90 -3.99
N LYS A 261 -16.34 -18.01 -4.56
CA LYS A 261 -17.24 -16.88 -4.85
C LYS A 261 -17.72 -16.10 -3.61
N ASP A 262 -17.66 -16.74 -2.44
CA ASP A 262 -18.05 -16.14 -1.17
C ASP A 262 -16.88 -15.39 -0.49
N ALA A 263 -15.71 -15.32 -1.12
CA ALA A 263 -14.55 -14.60 -0.60
C ALA A 263 -14.87 -13.12 -0.33
N MET A 264 -14.51 -12.62 0.86
CA MET A 264 -14.75 -11.22 1.26
C MET A 264 -14.18 -10.22 0.27
N ALA A 265 -12.99 -10.46 -0.28
CA ALA A 265 -12.38 -9.62 -1.31
C ALA A 265 -13.34 -9.38 -2.50
N LEU A 266 -14.03 -10.42 -2.97
CA LEU A 266 -14.96 -10.33 -4.10
C LEU A 266 -16.21 -9.52 -3.74
N ALA A 267 -16.76 -9.69 -2.53
CA ALA A 267 -17.91 -8.90 -2.09
C ALA A 267 -17.57 -7.41 -1.93
N TRP A 268 -16.37 -7.10 -1.41
CA TRP A 268 -15.88 -5.73 -1.33
C TRP A 268 -15.74 -5.07 -2.70
N MET A 269 -15.21 -5.79 -3.69
CA MET A 269 -15.10 -5.30 -5.08
C MET A 269 -16.46 -5.12 -5.75
N ASN A 270 -17.38 -6.07 -5.55
CA ASN A 270 -18.64 -6.14 -6.30
C ASN A 270 -19.77 -5.29 -5.70
N SER A 271 -20.09 -5.51 -4.42
CA SER A 271 -21.23 -4.84 -3.76
C SER A 271 -20.86 -3.50 -3.13
N VAL A 272 -19.59 -3.30 -2.75
CA VAL A 272 -19.16 -2.14 -1.95
C VAL A 272 -18.27 -1.15 -2.74
N GLY A 273 -17.94 -1.45 -4.00
CA GLY A 273 -17.27 -0.51 -4.92
C GLY A 273 -15.77 -0.34 -4.69
N VAL A 274 -15.10 -1.33 -4.09
CA VAL A 274 -13.65 -1.30 -3.90
C VAL A 274 -12.94 -1.47 -5.25
N HIS A 275 -12.04 -0.53 -5.57
CA HIS A 275 -11.25 -0.53 -6.81
C HIS A 275 -9.79 -0.89 -6.57
N GLN A 276 -9.28 -0.62 -5.36
CA GLN A 276 -7.99 -1.10 -4.90
C GLN A 276 -8.09 -1.60 -3.46
N MET A 277 -7.43 -2.71 -3.17
CA MET A 277 -7.27 -3.19 -1.80
C MET A 277 -5.99 -3.99 -1.63
N ILE A 278 -5.52 -4.06 -0.40
CA ILE A 278 -4.53 -5.07 0.00
C ILE A 278 -5.22 -6.15 0.83
N GLY A 279 -4.52 -7.25 1.15
CA GLY A 279 -5.00 -8.16 2.18
C GLY A 279 -4.16 -9.41 2.34
N TYR A 280 -4.07 -9.92 3.57
CA TYR A 280 -3.41 -11.19 3.83
C TYR A 280 -4.19 -12.35 3.18
N THR A 281 -3.47 -13.19 2.44
CA THR A 281 -3.97 -14.45 1.89
C THR A 281 -3.88 -15.63 2.87
N VAL A 282 -3.31 -15.38 4.05
CA VAL A 282 -3.08 -16.34 5.14
C VAL A 282 -3.55 -15.78 6.47
N THR A 283 -3.50 -16.58 7.53
CA THR A 283 -3.65 -16.07 8.89
C THR A 283 -2.45 -15.20 9.25
N THR A 284 -2.70 -13.95 9.67
CA THR A 284 -1.64 -13.01 10.03
C THR A 284 -1.41 -13.01 11.54
N TRP A 285 -0.15 -12.86 11.94
CA TRP A 285 0.26 -12.77 13.35
C TRP A 285 1.41 -11.77 13.56
N TYR A 286 2.26 -11.56 12.54
CA TYR A 286 3.37 -10.62 12.63
C TYR A 286 2.96 -9.20 12.20
N GLY A 287 2.29 -9.08 11.05
CA GLY A 287 1.58 -7.85 10.68
C GLY A 287 2.40 -6.79 9.93
N TYR A 288 3.69 -7.01 9.68
CA TYR A 288 4.57 -6.03 9.02
C TYR A 288 4.07 -5.64 7.61
N GLY A 289 3.62 -6.63 6.82
CA GLY A 289 3.21 -6.44 5.43
C GLY A 289 1.91 -5.63 5.25
N GLY A 290 0.97 -5.74 6.19
CA GLY A 290 -0.29 -4.99 6.17
C GLY A 290 -0.22 -3.68 6.96
N TRP A 291 0.07 -3.75 8.26
CA TRP A 291 0.06 -2.58 9.15
C TRP A 291 1.03 -1.47 8.70
N GLY A 292 2.20 -1.84 8.17
CA GLY A 292 3.20 -0.89 7.69
C GLY A 292 2.77 -0.07 6.48
N VAL A 293 1.71 -0.48 5.77
CA VAL A 293 1.14 0.34 4.67
C VAL A 293 0.56 1.64 5.20
N LEU A 294 0.06 1.67 6.44
CA LEU A 294 -0.45 2.90 7.06
C LEU A 294 0.65 3.95 7.25
N ASP A 295 1.87 3.53 7.60
CA ASP A 295 3.04 4.39 7.83
C ASP A 295 3.44 5.19 6.57
N TYR A 296 3.14 4.64 5.38
CA TYR A 296 3.35 5.31 4.10
C TYR A 296 2.08 5.98 3.60
N PHE A 297 0.96 5.27 3.55
CA PHE A 297 -0.24 5.73 2.86
C PHE A 297 -0.99 6.80 3.65
N VAL A 298 -1.28 6.54 4.92
CA VAL A 298 -2.09 7.43 5.77
C VAL A 298 -1.22 8.45 6.49
N GLU A 299 -0.04 8.04 6.98
CA GLU A 299 0.83 8.89 7.81
C GLU A 299 1.73 9.83 7.01
N GLN A 300 1.75 9.71 5.68
CA GLN A 300 2.39 10.66 4.77
C GLN A 300 1.38 11.17 3.73
N PRO A 301 0.27 11.77 4.19
CA PRO A 301 -0.95 11.98 3.41
C PRO A 301 -0.70 12.80 2.14
N GLY A 302 -0.92 12.19 0.97
CA GLY A 302 -0.64 12.78 -0.34
C GLY A 302 0.70 12.38 -0.97
N ARG A 303 1.62 11.74 -0.22
CA ARG A 303 2.96 11.42 -0.74
C ARG A 303 2.95 10.24 -1.70
N TYR A 304 2.21 9.19 -1.39
CA TYR A 304 2.19 7.94 -2.17
C TYR A 304 0.78 7.63 -2.67
N THR A 305 0.67 7.07 -3.88
CA THR A 305 -0.49 6.24 -4.24
C THR A 305 -0.54 5.00 -3.33
N LEU A 306 -1.66 4.28 -3.32
CA LEU A 306 -1.73 3.04 -2.58
C LEU A 306 -0.73 2.01 -3.10
N ALA A 307 -0.56 1.90 -4.42
CA ALA A 307 0.44 1.02 -5.03
C ALA A 307 1.85 1.39 -4.54
N GLU A 308 2.22 2.66 -4.61
CA GLU A 308 3.51 3.15 -4.12
C GLU A 308 3.72 2.85 -2.62
N ALA A 309 2.69 3.07 -1.78
CA ALA A 309 2.78 2.80 -0.34
C ALA A 309 2.91 1.31 -0.01
N PHE A 310 2.20 0.45 -0.74
CA PHE A 310 2.30 -1.01 -0.60
C PHE A 310 3.71 -1.51 -0.93
N HIS A 311 4.27 -1.07 -2.06
CA HIS A 311 5.61 -1.48 -2.50
C HIS A 311 6.71 -0.87 -1.62
N ALA A 312 6.59 0.38 -1.19
CA ALA A 312 7.53 0.99 -0.24
C ALA A 312 7.56 0.23 1.12
N ASN A 313 6.41 -0.27 1.58
CA ASN A 313 6.36 -1.12 2.77
C ASN A 313 6.99 -2.51 2.52
N HIS A 314 6.79 -3.06 1.34
CA HIS A 314 7.44 -4.31 0.96
C HIS A 314 8.96 -4.17 0.85
N HIS A 315 9.46 -3.09 0.22
CA HIS A 315 10.89 -2.79 0.19
C HIS A 315 11.46 -2.57 1.59
N ALA A 316 10.71 -1.95 2.50
CA ALA A 316 11.12 -1.87 3.91
C ALA A 316 11.23 -3.25 4.58
N LEU A 317 10.32 -4.18 4.27
CA LEU A 317 10.36 -5.56 4.73
C LEU A 317 11.62 -6.25 4.21
N ILE A 318 11.87 -6.18 2.89
CA ILE A 318 13.07 -6.75 2.25
C ILE A 318 14.33 -6.15 2.86
N HIS A 319 14.40 -4.82 2.99
CA HIS A 319 15.55 -4.14 3.59
C HIS A 319 15.83 -4.63 5.03
N ARG A 320 14.79 -4.88 5.82
CA ARG A 320 14.93 -5.43 7.19
C ARG A 320 15.38 -6.88 7.18
N LEU A 321 14.93 -7.68 6.22
CA LEU A 321 15.45 -9.05 6.00
C LEU A 321 16.94 -9.01 5.65
N GLU A 322 17.32 -8.17 4.69
CA GLU A 322 18.70 -8.05 4.20
C GLU A 322 19.68 -7.59 5.26
N THR A 323 19.35 -6.48 5.90
CA THR A 323 20.29 -5.84 6.81
C THR A 323 20.25 -6.45 8.20
N GLY A 324 19.15 -7.15 8.54
CA GLY A 324 18.92 -7.74 9.86
C GLY A 324 19.38 -9.19 10.00
N PHE A 325 19.39 -9.97 8.93
CA PHE A 325 19.60 -11.42 8.99
C PHE A 325 20.48 -11.94 7.84
N SER A 326 21.31 -12.94 8.12
CA SER A 326 22.21 -13.50 7.11
C SER A 326 21.46 -14.38 6.10
N ASN A 327 21.54 -14.03 4.81
CA ASN A 327 21.08 -14.84 3.66
C ASN A 327 19.59 -15.23 3.67
N LEU A 328 18.73 -14.48 4.36
CA LEU A 328 17.34 -14.87 4.54
C LEU A 328 16.45 -14.50 3.33
N HIS A 329 16.80 -13.44 2.61
CA HIS A 329 16.07 -13.00 1.43
C HIS A 329 16.03 -14.03 0.30
N GLN A 330 17.09 -14.83 0.16
CA GLN A 330 17.24 -15.85 -0.89
C GLN A 330 16.39 -17.09 -0.64
N VAL A 331 15.79 -17.21 0.54
CA VAL A 331 14.96 -18.36 0.88
C VAL A 331 13.57 -18.14 0.27
N GLU A 332 13.18 -18.97 -0.67
CA GLU A 332 11.80 -18.99 -1.16
C GLU A 332 10.87 -19.63 -0.11
N GLY A 333 9.79 -18.92 0.20
CA GLY A 333 8.77 -19.37 1.13
C GLY A 333 7.62 -20.03 0.39
N ARG A 334 6.81 -20.80 1.13
CA ARG A 334 5.46 -21.18 0.69
C ARG A 334 4.45 -20.44 1.55
N PRO A 335 3.35 -19.92 0.95
CA PRO A 335 2.36 -19.16 1.70
C PRO A 335 1.77 -20.03 2.83
N GLY A 336 1.80 -19.50 4.05
CA GLY A 336 1.27 -20.19 5.24
C GLY A 336 2.18 -21.27 5.83
N VAL A 337 3.43 -21.37 5.36
CA VAL A 337 4.42 -22.33 5.89
C VAL A 337 5.53 -21.59 6.61
N GLN A 338 5.68 -21.87 7.90
CA GLN A 338 6.69 -21.21 8.73
C GLN A 338 8.08 -21.77 8.49
N LEU A 339 9.07 -20.88 8.39
CA LEU A 339 10.48 -21.27 8.38
C LEU A 339 10.90 -21.73 9.79
N ARG A 340 11.39 -22.98 9.89
CA ARG A 340 11.78 -23.61 11.17
C ARG A 340 13.29 -23.65 11.44
N LYS A 341 14.11 -23.15 10.52
CA LYS A 341 15.56 -23.18 10.65
C LYS A 341 16.05 -22.05 11.56
N PRO A 342 17.12 -22.25 12.35
CA PRO A 342 17.79 -21.17 13.05
C PRO A 342 18.27 -20.11 12.05
N ILE A 343 18.01 -18.85 12.36
CA ILE A 343 18.37 -17.69 11.52
C ILE A 343 19.38 -16.87 12.29
N GLN A 344 20.51 -16.59 11.65
CA GLN A 344 21.55 -15.78 12.25
C GLN A 344 21.25 -14.29 12.07
N THR A 345 21.20 -13.56 13.19
CA THR A 345 21.11 -12.10 13.18
C THR A 345 22.47 -11.46 12.86
N THR A 346 22.46 -10.45 12.00
CA THR A 346 23.65 -9.65 11.69
C THR A 346 23.96 -8.70 12.87
N PRO A 347 25.15 -8.07 12.91
CA PRO A 347 25.43 -7.01 13.89
C PRO A 347 24.41 -5.88 13.88
N ARG A 348 23.94 -5.47 12.69
CA ARG A 348 22.89 -4.45 12.53
C ARG A 348 21.52 -4.95 13.01
N GLY A 349 21.17 -6.20 12.74
CA GLY A 349 19.96 -6.80 13.32
C GLY A 349 19.98 -6.77 14.84
N LYS A 350 21.13 -7.09 15.45
CA LYS A 350 21.31 -7.03 16.92
C LYS A 350 21.19 -5.62 17.47
N SER A 351 21.77 -4.60 16.81
CA SER A 351 21.65 -3.21 17.26
C SER A 351 20.22 -2.66 17.16
N LEU A 352 19.41 -3.23 16.26
CA LEU A 352 17.98 -2.95 16.13
C LEU A 352 17.09 -3.83 17.03
N GLY A 353 17.66 -4.69 17.87
CA GLY A 353 16.93 -5.59 18.75
C GLY A 353 16.17 -6.72 18.04
N LEU A 354 16.54 -7.05 16.80
CA LEU A 354 15.87 -8.10 16.02
C LEU A 354 16.16 -9.50 16.58
N THR A 355 15.13 -10.33 16.55
CA THR A 355 15.14 -11.70 17.08
C THR A 355 14.80 -12.73 16.00
N GLN A 356 14.92 -14.02 16.34
CA GLN A 356 14.43 -15.11 15.50
C GLN A 356 12.92 -14.98 15.20
N HIS A 357 12.14 -14.44 16.15
CA HIS A 357 10.71 -14.23 15.96
C HIS A 357 10.45 -13.21 14.84
N ASP A 358 11.20 -12.10 14.82
CA ASP A 358 11.12 -11.10 13.77
C ASP A 358 11.50 -11.68 12.41
N ALA A 359 12.58 -12.47 12.35
CA ALA A 359 12.98 -13.13 11.10
C ALA A 359 11.88 -14.03 10.54
N THR A 360 11.28 -14.83 11.42
CA THR A 360 10.18 -15.73 11.08
C THR A 360 8.96 -14.96 10.59
N GLY A 361 8.64 -13.85 11.27
CA GLY A 361 7.47 -13.03 10.96
C GLY A 361 7.61 -12.25 9.66
N LEU A 362 8.79 -11.68 9.41
CA LEU A 362 9.09 -11.01 8.13
C LEU A 362 8.98 -12.00 6.97
N MET A 363 9.53 -13.22 7.12
CA MET A 363 9.40 -14.27 6.12
C MET A 363 7.96 -14.77 5.94
N TRP A 364 7.16 -14.77 7.01
CA TRP A 364 5.75 -15.11 6.93
C TRP A 364 4.96 -14.09 6.11
N ASP A 365 5.27 -12.80 6.26
CA ASP A 365 4.55 -11.70 5.62
C ASP A 365 5.00 -11.41 4.18
N ARG A 366 6.27 -11.71 3.84
CA ARG A 366 6.91 -11.29 2.58
C ARG A 366 6.08 -11.59 1.33
N ASP A 367 5.55 -12.80 1.20
CA ASP A 367 4.97 -13.29 -0.06
C ASP A 367 3.46 -13.54 0.04
N VAL A 368 2.75 -12.94 1.01
CA VAL A 368 1.36 -13.35 1.33
C VAL A 368 0.34 -12.22 1.33
N VAL A 369 0.75 -10.97 1.22
CA VAL A 369 -0.18 -9.84 1.12
C VAL A 369 -0.48 -9.58 -0.35
N ALA A 370 -1.73 -9.78 -0.75
CA ALA A 370 -2.18 -9.44 -2.09
C ALA A 370 -2.34 -7.92 -2.24
N PHE A 371 -2.09 -7.41 -3.45
CA PHE A 371 -2.59 -6.13 -3.92
C PHE A 371 -3.57 -6.41 -5.06
N TYR A 372 -4.81 -5.94 -4.92
CA TYR A 372 -5.85 -6.08 -5.93
C TYR A 372 -6.20 -4.73 -6.54
N GLY A 373 -6.37 -4.70 -7.87
CA GLY A 373 -6.68 -3.50 -8.66
C GLY A 373 -5.62 -3.19 -9.73
N ASP A 374 -5.91 -2.22 -10.59
CA ASP A 374 -4.93 -1.68 -11.55
C ASP A 374 -3.84 -0.92 -10.77
N PRO A 375 -2.56 -1.33 -10.82
CA PRO A 375 -1.50 -0.68 -10.04
C PRO A 375 -1.17 0.74 -10.52
N ALA A 376 -1.56 1.11 -11.74
CA ALA A 376 -1.40 2.49 -12.24
C ALA A 376 -2.62 3.38 -11.94
N TRP A 377 -3.72 2.84 -11.41
CA TRP A 377 -4.82 3.70 -10.95
C TRP A 377 -4.41 4.45 -9.67
N GLU A 378 -4.51 5.77 -9.70
CA GLU A 378 -4.07 6.60 -8.59
C GLU A 378 -5.16 6.75 -7.52
N ALA A 379 -5.00 6.02 -6.40
CA ALA A 379 -5.68 6.33 -5.15
C ALA A 379 -4.67 6.92 -4.17
N ARG A 380 -4.93 8.13 -3.66
CA ARG A 380 -3.99 8.91 -2.86
C ARG A 380 -4.73 9.64 -1.74
N MET A 381 -4.16 9.67 -0.55
CA MET A 381 -4.69 10.51 0.54
C MET A 381 -4.70 11.99 0.14
N HIS A 382 -5.72 12.74 0.57
CA HIS A 382 -5.71 14.20 0.47
C HIS A 382 -4.42 14.76 1.09
N ALA A 383 -3.75 15.68 0.40
CA ALA A 383 -2.47 16.20 0.84
C ALA A 383 -2.62 17.00 2.14
N MET A 384 -1.88 16.63 3.17
CA MET A 384 -1.85 17.31 4.47
C MET A 384 -0.38 17.47 4.92
N PRO A 385 -0.09 18.34 5.90
CA PRO A 385 1.25 18.46 6.46
C PRO A 385 1.82 17.10 6.90
N LYS A 386 3.10 16.88 6.62
CA LYS A 386 3.84 15.65 6.93
C LYS A 386 4.89 15.93 7.98
N ALA A 387 5.42 14.89 8.61
CA ALA A 387 6.49 15.03 9.61
C ALA A 387 7.84 15.43 9.01
N TYR A 388 8.05 15.15 7.72
CA TYR A 388 9.21 15.57 6.94
C TYR A 388 8.82 15.69 5.47
N GLU A 389 9.55 16.53 4.73
CA GLU A 389 9.50 16.59 3.28
C GLU A 389 10.61 15.79 2.61
N GLN A 390 10.41 15.45 1.34
CA GLN A 390 11.40 14.78 0.51
C GLN A 390 11.44 15.48 -0.84
N ASN A 391 12.64 15.79 -1.32
CA ASN A 391 12.84 16.43 -2.61
C ASN A 391 13.93 15.69 -3.39
N LEU A 392 13.77 15.54 -4.70
CA LEU A 392 14.77 14.99 -5.60
C LEU A 392 14.97 15.99 -6.75
N THR A 393 16.20 16.45 -6.94
CA THR A 393 16.60 17.22 -8.12
C THR A 393 17.59 16.44 -8.96
N ILE A 394 17.52 16.62 -10.27
CA ILE A 394 18.35 15.91 -11.24
C ILE A 394 18.97 16.95 -12.17
N GLU A 395 20.30 17.08 -12.13
CA GLU A 395 21.05 18.03 -12.95
C GLU A 395 22.26 17.33 -13.56
N ASN A 396 22.30 17.22 -14.90
CA ASN A 396 23.43 16.63 -15.65
C ASN A 396 23.86 15.25 -15.13
N GLY A 397 22.91 14.36 -14.82
CA GLY A 397 23.17 13.01 -14.29
C GLY A 397 23.54 12.98 -12.81
N VAL A 398 23.49 14.11 -12.11
CA VAL A 398 23.64 14.21 -10.65
C VAL A 398 22.26 14.27 -10.01
N TYR A 399 21.99 13.34 -9.13
CA TYR A 399 20.77 13.24 -8.34
C TYR A 399 21.04 13.75 -6.93
N THR A 400 20.24 14.71 -6.47
CA THR A 400 20.31 15.25 -5.11
C THR A 400 18.99 14.99 -4.41
N PHE A 401 19.00 14.07 -3.45
CA PHE A 401 17.87 13.72 -2.60
C PHE A 401 18.00 14.38 -1.23
N THR A 402 17.01 15.18 -0.83
CA THR A 402 16.96 15.80 0.51
C THR A 402 15.75 15.33 1.30
N ILE A 403 15.93 15.25 2.61
CA ILE A 403 14.88 15.00 3.59
C ILE A 403 14.84 16.20 4.54
N ASP A 404 13.72 16.91 4.57
CA ASP A 404 13.60 18.16 5.31
C ASP A 404 12.65 17.97 6.51
N PRO A 405 13.17 17.85 7.76
CA PRO A 405 12.35 17.69 8.96
C PRO A 405 11.32 18.82 9.13
N GLN A 406 10.05 18.49 9.40
CA GLN A 406 8.96 19.47 9.54
C GLN A 406 8.33 19.47 10.95
N ALA A 407 8.68 18.51 11.80
CA ALA A 407 8.14 18.36 13.16
C ALA A 407 9.24 18.44 14.25
N GLY A 408 10.34 19.16 13.97
CA GLY A 408 11.46 19.26 14.90
C GLY A 408 12.06 17.89 15.24
N GLU A 409 12.36 17.67 16.52
CA GLU A 409 12.91 16.39 17.02
C GLU A 409 11.99 15.17 16.76
N ASP A 410 10.69 15.41 16.54
CA ASP A 410 9.69 14.35 16.33
C ASP A 410 9.57 13.90 14.86
N SER A 411 10.28 14.55 13.93
CA SER A 411 10.11 14.36 12.47
C SER A 411 10.27 12.91 11.99
N PHE A 412 11.08 12.10 12.68
CA PHE A 412 11.31 10.70 12.30
C PHE A 412 10.66 9.68 13.26
N LYS A 413 9.89 10.14 14.25
CA LYS A 413 9.15 9.27 15.16
C LYS A 413 7.90 8.72 14.45
N PRO A 414 7.40 7.52 14.84
CA PRO A 414 6.12 7.02 14.36
C PRO A 414 4.98 8.00 14.65
N ILE A 415 4.06 8.18 13.70
CA ILE A 415 2.89 9.06 13.92
C ILE A 415 1.81 8.33 14.71
N ASN A 416 1.61 7.04 14.43
CA ASN A 416 0.75 6.18 15.23
C ASN A 416 1.39 4.78 15.40
N GLU A 417 1.50 4.31 16.65
CA GLU A 417 2.06 3.00 16.99
C GLU A 417 0.98 1.92 17.22
N ASN A 418 -0.31 2.26 17.08
CA ASN A 418 -1.40 1.29 17.22
C ASN A 418 -1.33 0.21 16.14
N GLY A 419 -1.26 -1.05 16.54
CA GLY A 419 -1.17 -2.22 15.67
C GLY A 419 0.23 -2.85 15.62
N SER A 420 0.33 -3.98 14.94
CA SER A 420 1.56 -4.79 14.96
C SER A 420 2.66 -4.22 14.06
N GLN A 421 3.90 -4.25 14.55
CA GLN A 421 5.10 -3.91 13.77
C GLN A 421 5.06 -2.53 13.10
N ARG A 422 4.43 -1.53 13.74
CA ARG A 422 4.27 -0.16 13.22
C ARG A 422 5.52 0.70 13.40
N GLY A 423 5.61 1.72 12.55
CA GLY A 423 6.56 2.81 12.66
C GLY A 423 7.96 2.48 12.16
N TRP A 424 8.80 3.51 12.18
CA TRP A 424 10.23 3.43 11.91
C TRP A 424 10.62 2.85 10.54
N ARG A 425 9.69 2.92 9.58
CA ARG A 425 9.94 2.54 8.20
C ARG A 425 11.04 3.42 7.59
N PRO A 426 11.89 2.86 6.72
CA PRO A 426 12.82 3.67 5.97
C PRO A 426 12.07 4.69 5.10
N ILE A 427 12.78 5.72 4.70
CA ILE A 427 12.28 6.75 3.81
C ILE A 427 12.50 6.27 2.38
N VAL A 428 11.43 6.19 1.58
CA VAL A 428 11.48 5.70 0.20
C VAL A 428 11.08 6.81 -0.76
N MET A 429 11.91 7.07 -1.76
CA MET A 429 11.65 7.99 -2.87
C MET A 429 11.72 7.24 -4.18
N TRP A 430 10.64 7.24 -4.95
CA TRP A 430 10.63 6.68 -6.29
C TRP A 430 11.39 7.59 -7.25
N LEU A 431 12.24 7.00 -8.10
CA LEU A 431 12.90 7.72 -9.18
C LEU A 431 11.90 7.98 -10.31
N PRO A 432 12.00 9.12 -11.00
CA PRO A 432 11.11 9.43 -12.13
C PRO A 432 11.39 8.55 -13.34
N ASN A 433 12.66 8.20 -13.56
CA ASN A 433 13.13 7.32 -14.61
C ASN A 433 13.95 6.19 -13.99
N ARG A 434 14.01 5.03 -14.67
CA ARG A 434 14.96 3.99 -14.29
C ARG A 434 16.39 4.46 -14.52
N ILE A 435 17.30 4.01 -13.66
CA ILE A 435 18.71 4.33 -13.75
C ILE A 435 19.54 3.05 -13.81
N LYS A 436 20.75 3.18 -14.36
CA LYS A 436 21.80 2.16 -14.23
C LYS A 436 22.44 2.28 -12.84
N THR A 437 23.60 1.66 -12.67
CA THR A 437 24.36 1.68 -11.41
C THR A 437 24.62 3.10 -10.91
N ALA A 438 24.13 3.40 -9.71
CA ALA A 438 24.38 4.65 -9.01
C ALA A 438 25.73 4.64 -8.26
N THR A 439 26.40 5.80 -8.22
CA THR A 439 27.58 6.04 -7.38
C THR A 439 27.31 7.16 -6.39
N VAL A 440 27.26 6.84 -5.10
CA VAL A 440 27.02 7.82 -4.02
C VAL A 440 28.25 8.69 -3.80
N THR A 441 28.09 10.00 -3.99
CA THR A 441 29.16 11.00 -3.82
C THR A 441 29.04 11.77 -2.51
N ALA A 442 27.86 11.86 -1.90
CA ALA A 442 27.66 12.41 -0.54
C ALA A 442 26.49 11.74 0.20
N GLY A 443 26.51 11.79 1.53
CA GLY A 443 25.45 11.24 2.39
C GLY A 443 25.60 9.76 2.72
N GLN A 444 26.80 9.19 2.57
CA GLN A 444 27.07 7.76 2.83
C GLN A 444 26.78 7.36 4.29
N ASP A 445 26.88 8.30 5.22
CA ASP A 445 26.55 8.16 6.64
C ASP A 445 25.05 7.90 6.88
N LEU A 446 24.18 8.30 5.95
CA LEU A 446 22.76 7.94 5.95
C LEU A 446 22.51 6.49 5.52
N ASN A 447 23.53 5.80 5.01
CA ASN A 447 23.46 4.43 4.49
C ASN A 447 22.36 4.23 3.42
N PRO A 448 22.32 5.07 2.36
CA PRO A 448 21.30 4.94 1.32
C PRO A 448 21.46 3.61 0.56
N VAL A 449 20.32 3.05 0.18
CA VAL A 449 20.21 2.01 -0.85
C VAL A 449 19.62 2.69 -2.08
N ILE A 450 20.28 2.58 -3.22
CA ILE A 450 19.82 3.14 -4.49
C ILE A 450 19.73 1.97 -5.47
N THR A 451 18.53 1.69 -5.94
CA THR A 451 18.23 0.67 -6.95
C THR A 451 18.07 1.34 -8.31
N ASP A 452 17.56 0.61 -9.29
CA ASP A 452 17.25 1.15 -10.61
C ASP A 452 16.03 2.11 -10.59
N ASP A 453 15.10 2.00 -9.63
CA ASP A 453 13.86 2.81 -9.62
C ASP A 453 13.47 3.47 -8.29
N PHE A 454 14.24 3.28 -7.21
CA PHE A 454 14.02 4.02 -5.96
C PHE A 454 15.30 4.31 -5.16
N ILE A 455 15.17 5.24 -4.23
CA ILE A 455 16.12 5.53 -3.15
C ILE A 455 15.46 5.14 -1.84
N LEU A 456 16.15 4.37 -1.00
CA LEU A 456 15.74 4.02 0.35
C LEU A 456 16.80 4.49 1.34
N VAL A 457 16.39 5.35 2.27
CA VAL A 457 17.22 5.80 3.39
C VAL A 457 16.68 5.18 4.68
N PRO A 458 17.46 4.36 5.40
CA PRO A 458 17.07 3.86 6.72
C PRO A 458 16.60 4.99 7.64
N ASN A 459 15.49 4.77 8.35
CA ASN A 459 14.94 5.78 9.24
C ASN A 459 16.02 6.26 10.24
N PRO A 460 16.34 7.57 10.30
CA PRO A 460 17.39 8.08 11.18
C PRO A 460 17.14 7.85 12.68
N ARG A 461 15.91 7.52 13.09
CA ARG A 461 15.40 7.33 14.47
C ARG A 461 15.43 8.58 15.35
N SER A 462 16.34 9.49 15.10
CA SER A 462 16.53 10.75 15.80
C SER A 462 16.71 11.88 14.78
N CYS A 463 16.12 13.03 15.07
CA CYS A 463 16.22 14.21 14.24
C CYS A 463 17.16 15.23 14.89
N ASP A 464 18.24 15.57 14.19
CA ASP A 464 19.06 16.75 14.43
C ASP A 464 18.56 17.84 13.49
N THR A 465 17.91 18.87 14.03
CA THR A 465 17.26 19.92 13.23
C THR A 465 18.24 20.83 12.49
N ASP A 466 19.52 20.82 12.90
CA ASP A 466 20.58 21.60 12.26
C ASP A 466 21.32 20.78 11.18
N ARG A 467 21.04 19.48 11.10
CA ARG A 467 21.64 18.58 10.11
C ARG A 467 20.92 18.66 8.77
N GLU A 468 21.71 18.78 7.71
CA GLU A 468 21.24 18.56 6.36
C GLU A 468 21.18 17.04 6.05
N TYR A 469 19.98 16.49 5.92
CA TYR A 469 19.79 15.09 5.52
C TYR A 469 19.75 15.01 4.00
N LYS A 470 20.93 14.79 3.39
CA LYS A 470 21.11 14.82 1.94
C LYS A 470 21.92 13.63 1.44
N VAL A 471 21.44 13.03 0.36
CA VAL A 471 22.16 12.01 -0.42
C VAL A 471 22.40 12.56 -1.82
N VAL A 472 23.65 12.52 -2.27
CA VAL A 472 24.01 12.91 -3.65
C VAL A 472 24.63 11.71 -4.32
N PHE A 473 24.21 11.42 -5.55
CA PHE A 473 24.76 10.33 -6.35
C PHE A 473 24.73 10.68 -7.84
N THR A 474 25.58 10.00 -8.60
CA THR A 474 25.57 10.07 -10.07
C THR A 474 25.03 8.77 -10.63
N ALA A 475 24.20 8.86 -11.66
CA ALA A 475 23.72 7.71 -12.41
C ALA A 475 23.36 8.09 -13.85
N GLU A 476 23.44 7.11 -14.75
CA GLU A 476 22.89 7.23 -16.10
C GLU A 476 21.44 6.75 -16.09
N GLU A 477 20.56 7.40 -16.85
CA GLU A 477 19.22 6.86 -17.12
C GLU A 477 19.33 5.55 -17.92
N ALA A 478 18.44 4.60 -17.62
CA ALA A 478 18.25 3.41 -18.44
C ALA A 478 17.49 3.77 -19.72
N GLU A 479 17.80 3.09 -20.83
CA GLU A 479 17.15 3.31 -22.13
C GLU A 479 15.71 2.78 -22.19
#